data_AF-A0A0F9JZG7-F1
#
_entry.id   AF-A0A0F9JZG7-F1
#
_cell.length_a   1.000
_cell.length_b   1.000
_cell.length_c   1.000
_cell.angle_alpha   90.00
_cell.angle_beta   90.00
_cell.angle_gamma   90.00
#
_symmetry.space_group_name_H-M   'P 1'
#
loop_
_entity.id
_entity.type
_entity.pdbx_description
1 polymer ?
#
loop_
_entity_poly.entity_id
_entity_poly.type
_entity_poly.pdbx_seq_one_letter_code
_entity_poly.pdbx_strand_id
1 'polypeptide(L)'
;MSTVIQLKDGDCPGCDGCGYVANDDDGTPWSAWLKLPLESSAAVLMGLVKAVECKTCGGTGDKYMITGISAVKDPEHTWQRFEVLPDDEKALGRWWVSWCAEKKTFELHLPWWRTSTRLDDDNQYADSIFCAAVLANGEEEARAVIAGAYGDGEVGISEWRFAEPRPVDWSPFDDRFPRADWMQWPDGER
;
A
#
# COMPACT_ATOMS: atom_id res chain seq x y z
N MET A 1 15.34 10.32 -10.57
CA MET A 1 16.60 9.56 -10.58
C MET A 1 16.22 8.15 -10.18
N SER A 2 16.18 7.21 -11.12
CA SER A 2 15.85 5.81 -10.82
C SER A 2 17.03 5.16 -10.13
N THR A 3 16.86 4.74 -8.88
CA THR A 3 17.84 3.91 -8.19
C THR A 3 17.75 2.50 -8.80
N VAL A 4 18.74 2.17 -9.61
CA VAL A 4 19.01 0.79 -10.00
C VAL A 4 19.73 0.17 -8.81
N ILE A 5 19.07 -0.76 -8.12
CA ILE A 5 19.73 -1.60 -7.13
C ILE A 5 20.66 -2.53 -7.92
N GLN A 6 21.93 -2.14 -8.06
CA GLN A 6 22.97 -3.06 -8.50
C GLN A 6 23.23 -4.03 -7.36
N LEU A 7 22.74 -5.27 -7.50
CA LEU A 7 23.14 -6.39 -6.65
C LEU A 7 24.65 -6.54 -6.79
N LYS A 8 25.38 -6.44 -5.67
CA LYS A 8 26.83 -6.56 -5.66
C LYS A 8 27.22 -7.99 -5.92
N ASP A 9 28.26 -8.18 -6.75
CA ASP A 9 28.94 -9.46 -6.91
C ASP A 9 29.44 -9.99 -5.54
N GLY A 10 28.67 -10.88 -4.95
CA GLY A 10 28.88 -11.47 -3.62
C GLY A 10 27.74 -12.39 -3.15
N ASP A 11 26.85 -12.78 -4.07
CA ASP A 11 25.61 -13.45 -3.75
C ASP A 11 25.82 -14.86 -3.21
N CYS A 12 25.20 -15.13 -2.05
CA CYS A 12 25.15 -16.47 -1.47
C CYS A 12 24.50 -17.44 -2.47
N PRO A 13 25.16 -18.55 -2.87
CA PRO A 13 24.65 -19.43 -3.93
C PRO A 13 23.34 -20.15 -3.55
N GLY A 14 22.94 -20.13 -2.27
CA GLY A 14 21.68 -20.69 -1.81
C GLY A 14 20.49 -19.72 -1.87
N CYS A 15 20.71 -18.42 -1.63
CA CYS A 15 19.62 -17.42 -1.55
C CYS A 15 19.82 -16.21 -2.45
N ASP A 16 20.84 -16.22 -3.30
CA ASP A 16 21.20 -15.12 -4.17
C ASP A 16 21.38 -13.79 -3.39
N GLY A 17 22.05 -13.88 -2.24
CA GLY A 17 22.37 -12.71 -1.41
C GLY A 17 21.24 -12.20 -0.51
N CYS A 18 19.99 -12.67 -0.60
CA CYS A 18 18.88 -12.10 0.19
C CYS A 18 18.75 -12.59 1.65
N GLY A 19 19.51 -13.63 2.02
CA GLY A 19 19.53 -14.19 3.38
C GLY A 19 18.42 -15.21 3.69
N TYR A 20 17.39 -15.34 2.85
CA TYR A 20 16.23 -16.20 3.10
C TYR A 20 15.90 -17.09 1.90
N VAL A 21 15.26 -18.23 2.17
CA VAL A 21 14.78 -19.18 1.16
C VAL A 21 13.33 -19.55 1.48
N ALA A 22 12.51 -19.76 0.46
CA ALA A 22 11.15 -20.25 0.65
C ALA A 22 11.19 -21.71 1.11
N ASN A 23 10.35 -22.07 2.07
CA ASN A 23 10.30 -23.42 2.62
C ASN A 23 8.92 -24.05 2.41
N ASP A 24 8.87 -25.17 1.71
CA ASP A 24 7.68 -26.01 1.68
C ASP A 24 7.45 -26.73 3.03
N ASP A 25 6.29 -27.39 3.17
CA ASP A 25 5.93 -28.14 4.38
C ASP A 25 6.94 -29.26 4.73
N ASP A 26 7.76 -29.66 3.76
CA ASP A 26 8.78 -30.71 3.89
C ASP A 26 10.17 -30.18 4.29
N GLY A 27 10.33 -28.87 4.49
CA GLY A 27 11.62 -28.32 4.93
C GLY A 27 12.63 -28.13 3.79
N THR A 28 12.20 -28.25 2.53
CA THR A 28 13.06 -28.14 1.36
C THR A 28 13.18 -26.68 0.93
N PRO A 29 14.38 -26.08 1.02
CA PRO A 29 14.57 -24.70 0.62
C PRO A 29 14.51 -24.57 -0.91
N TRP A 30 13.60 -23.73 -1.41
CA TRP A 30 13.55 -23.33 -2.81
C TRP A 30 14.48 -22.13 -3.03
N SER A 31 14.97 -21.95 -4.25
CA SER A 31 15.81 -20.79 -4.64
C SER A 31 15.15 -19.46 -4.25
N ALA A 32 15.95 -18.38 -4.23
CA ALA A 32 15.53 -17.03 -3.83
C ALA A 32 14.09 -16.73 -4.27
N TRP A 33 13.15 -16.70 -3.33
CA TRP A 33 11.73 -16.69 -3.62
C TRP A 33 11.28 -15.46 -4.44
N LEU A 34 12.08 -14.40 -4.36
CA LEU A 34 12.02 -13.19 -5.19
C LEU A 34 12.21 -13.44 -6.69
N LYS A 35 12.74 -14.60 -7.09
CA LYS A 35 12.92 -15.03 -8.47
C LYS A 35 11.88 -16.04 -8.94
N LEU A 36 10.94 -16.43 -8.08
CA LEU A 36 9.86 -17.33 -8.47
C LEU A 36 8.87 -16.58 -9.38
N PRO A 37 8.21 -17.28 -10.32
CA PRO A 37 7.05 -16.72 -11.02
C PRO A 37 6.00 -16.17 -10.05
N LEU A 38 5.24 -15.15 -10.47
CA LEU A 38 4.30 -14.42 -9.62
C LEU A 38 3.36 -15.35 -8.86
N GLU A 39 2.81 -16.35 -9.56
CA GLU A 39 1.91 -17.36 -9.03
C GLU A 39 2.52 -18.17 -7.88
N SER A 40 3.84 -18.39 -7.92
CA SER A 40 4.59 -19.13 -6.91
C SER A 40 5.09 -18.23 -5.76
N SER A 41 5.46 -16.98 -6.05
CA SER A 41 5.84 -16.00 -5.03
C SER A 41 4.66 -15.55 -4.16
N ALA A 42 3.44 -15.57 -4.72
CA ALA A 42 2.21 -15.22 -4.01
C ALA A 42 1.96 -16.11 -2.78
N ALA A 43 2.36 -17.38 -2.80
CA ALA A 43 2.21 -18.27 -1.66
C ALA A 43 3.05 -17.84 -0.45
N VAL A 44 4.24 -17.29 -0.68
CA VAL A 44 5.09 -16.70 0.38
C VAL A 44 4.46 -15.41 0.90
N LEU A 45 3.95 -14.57 0.00
CA LEU A 45 3.31 -13.29 0.36
C LEU A 45 2.00 -13.46 1.14
N MET A 46 1.22 -14.48 0.81
CA MET A 46 -0.01 -14.83 1.52
C MET A 46 0.26 -15.60 2.83
N GLY A 47 1.53 -15.83 3.20
CA GLY A 47 1.90 -16.55 4.41
C GLY A 47 1.63 -18.07 4.37
N LEU A 48 1.33 -18.62 3.19
CA LEU A 48 1.15 -20.07 2.98
C LEU A 48 2.50 -20.79 3.00
N VAL A 49 3.57 -20.12 2.62
CA VAL A 49 4.96 -20.62 2.60
C VAL A 49 5.81 -19.72 3.50
N LYS A 50 6.51 -20.31 4.47
CA LYS A 50 7.35 -19.55 5.40
C LYS A 50 8.73 -19.32 4.80
N ALA A 51 9.21 -18.08 4.85
CA ALA A 51 10.62 -17.81 4.61
C ALA A 51 11.44 -18.38 5.79
N VAL A 52 12.49 -19.15 5.50
CA VAL A 52 13.44 -19.65 6.49
C VAL A 52 14.82 -19.09 6.21
N GLU A 53 15.65 -19.00 7.25
CA GLU A 53 17.03 -18.54 7.10
C GLU A 53 17.79 -19.44 6.12
N CYS A 54 18.49 -18.82 5.19
CA CYS A 54 19.29 -19.56 4.22
C CYS A 54 20.41 -20.30 4.95
N LYS A 55 20.37 -21.64 4.94
CA LYS A 55 21.38 -22.50 5.59
C LYS A 55 22.81 -22.26 5.08
N THR A 56 22.96 -21.80 3.85
CA THR A 56 24.27 -21.57 3.21
C THR A 56 24.96 -20.31 3.76
N CYS A 57 24.22 -19.24 4.05
CA CYS A 57 24.78 -18.02 4.63
C CYS A 57 24.38 -17.80 6.10
N GLY A 58 23.58 -18.67 6.71
CA GLY A 58 23.08 -18.47 8.07
C GLY A 58 22.25 -17.18 8.23
N GLY A 59 21.52 -16.77 7.20
CA GLY A 59 20.73 -15.54 7.23
C GLY A 59 21.53 -14.23 7.14
N THR A 60 22.82 -14.30 6.79
CA THR A 60 23.70 -13.12 6.68
C THR A 60 23.68 -12.45 5.32
N GLY A 61 22.84 -12.91 4.38
CA GLY A 61 22.56 -12.14 3.17
C GLY A 61 22.01 -10.77 3.55
N ASP A 62 22.09 -9.80 2.63
CA ASP A 62 21.47 -8.50 2.83
C ASP A 62 20.00 -8.75 3.18
N LYS A 63 19.65 -8.53 4.45
CA LYS A 63 18.33 -8.85 5.00
C LYS A 63 17.34 -7.89 4.37
N TYR A 64 16.85 -8.21 3.18
CA TYR A 64 15.66 -7.59 2.67
C TYR A 64 14.48 -8.19 3.44
N MET A 65 14.13 -7.60 4.59
CA MET A 65 12.84 -7.88 5.22
C MET A 65 11.76 -7.32 4.30
N ILE A 66 11.08 -8.21 3.58
CA ILE A 66 10.00 -7.83 2.67
C ILE A 66 8.73 -7.69 3.49
N THR A 67 8.63 -6.56 4.15
CA THR A 67 7.49 -6.08 4.96
C THR A 67 6.38 -5.39 4.13
N GLY A 68 6.35 -5.57 2.80
CA GLY A 68 5.42 -4.89 1.87
C GLY A 68 6.02 -4.60 0.49
N ILE A 69 5.17 -4.62 -0.52
CA ILE A 69 5.51 -4.53 -1.94
C ILE A 69 4.55 -3.51 -2.58
N SER A 70 5.07 -2.52 -3.32
CA SER A 70 4.26 -1.64 -4.15
C SER A 70 4.46 -1.97 -5.62
N ALA A 71 3.36 -2.13 -6.36
CA ALA A 71 3.39 -2.39 -7.80
C ALA A 71 3.47 -1.06 -8.57
N VAL A 72 4.57 -0.84 -9.27
CA VAL A 72 4.75 0.33 -10.15
C VAL A 72 4.58 -0.11 -11.60
N LYS A 73 3.67 0.55 -12.31
CA LYS A 73 3.45 0.31 -13.75
C LYS A 73 4.54 1.00 -14.56
N ASP A 74 5.42 0.21 -15.19
CA ASP A 74 6.43 0.71 -16.12
C ASP A 74 5.75 1.06 -17.46
N PRO A 75 5.85 2.31 -17.95
CA PRO A 75 5.24 2.71 -19.22
C PRO A 75 5.95 2.12 -20.46
N GLU A 76 7.17 1.60 -20.32
CA GLU A 76 7.99 1.09 -21.43
C GLU A 76 8.03 -0.45 -21.50
N HIS A 77 7.50 -1.17 -20.50
CA HIS A 77 7.57 -2.64 -20.43
C HIS A 77 6.25 -3.30 -19.99
N THR A 78 6.04 -4.55 -20.40
CA THR A 78 4.84 -5.37 -20.06
C THR A 78 4.90 -6.05 -18.69
N TRP A 79 5.91 -5.75 -17.87
CA TRP A 79 6.13 -6.38 -16.57
C TRP A 79 5.94 -5.36 -15.46
N GLN A 80 5.30 -5.77 -14.36
CA GLN A 80 5.15 -4.93 -13.17
C GLN A 80 6.47 -4.92 -12.40
N ARG A 81 6.95 -3.72 -12.06
CA ARG A 81 8.12 -3.56 -11.19
C ARG A 81 7.62 -3.47 -9.75
N PHE A 82 8.18 -4.32 -8.90
CA PHE A 82 7.89 -4.31 -7.48
C PHE A 82 9.00 -3.60 -6.73
N GLU A 83 8.64 -2.56 -5.98
CA GLU A 83 9.59 -1.86 -5.12
C GLU A 83 9.44 -2.37 -3.69
N VAL A 84 10.55 -2.85 -3.12
CA VAL A 84 10.65 -3.21 -1.71
C VAL A 84 10.88 -1.91 -0.95
N LEU A 85 9.83 -1.40 -0.32
CA LEU A 85 9.95 -0.27 0.59
C LEU A 85 10.74 -0.73 1.83
N PRO A 86 11.77 -0.02 2.32
CA PRO A 86 12.41 -0.31 3.60
C PRO A 86 11.41 -0.15 4.77
N ASP A 87 11.73 -0.72 5.95
CA ASP A 87 10.81 -0.81 7.10
C ASP A 87 10.29 0.56 7.60
N ASP A 88 11.08 1.62 7.43
CA ASP A 88 10.71 3.00 7.71
C ASP A 88 9.78 3.61 6.66
N GLU A 89 9.81 3.12 5.42
CA GLU A 89 8.86 3.44 4.34
C GLU A 89 7.59 2.56 4.36
N LYS A 90 7.53 1.58 5.28
CA LYS A 90 6.37 0.72 5.56
C LYS A 90 5.65 1.01 6.86
N ALA A 91 6.05 2.06 7.57
CA ALA A 91 5.10 2.72 8.44
C ALA A 91 3.94 3.17 7.55
N LEU A 92 2.71 2.70 7.84
CA LEU A 92 1.48 3.10 7.15
C LEU A 92 1.59 4.55 6.66
N GLY A 93 1.71 4.72 5.35
CA GLY A 93 1.82 6.04 4.76
C GLY A 93 0.56 6.83 5.07
N ARG A 94 0.71 8.12 5.37
CA ARG A 94 -0.42 9.01 5.60
C ARG A 94 -0.75 9.72 4.30
N TRP A 95 -2.01 9.73 3.89
CA TRP A 95 -2.40 10.33 2.62
C TRP A 95 -3.58 11.27 2.78
N TRP A 96 -3.56 12.38 2.04
CA TRP A 96 -4.79 13.08 1.70
C TRP A 96 -5.35 12.51 0.40
N VAL A 97 -6.59 12.07 0.47
CA VAL A 97 -7.32 11.56 -0.69
C VAL A 97 -8.57 12.39 -0.86
N SER A 98 -8.78 12.93 -2.04
CA SER A 98 -10.06 13.52 -2.41
C SER A 98 -10.65 12.75 -3.58
N TRP A 99 -11.98 12.61 -3.57
CA TRP A 99 -12.67 11.88 -4.62
C TRP A 99 -14.03 12.50 -4.90
N CYS A 100 -14.50 12.32 -6.13
CA CYS A 100 -15.85 12.69 -6.53
C CYS A 100 -16.71 11.44 -6.52
N ALA A 101 -17.84 11.49 -5.82
CA ALA A 101 -18.80 10.40 -5.82
C ALA A 101 -20.23 10.90 -5.95
N GLU A 102 -21.07 10.10 -6.60
CA GLU A 102 -22.51 10.24 -6.52
C GLU A 102 -22.95 10.26 -5.05
N LYS A 103 -24.10 10.90 -4.78
CA LYS A 103 -24.66 11.01 -3.43
C LYS A 103 -25.21 9.65 -2.94
N LYS A 104 -24.30 8.75 -2.56
CA LYS A 104 -24.58 7.51 -1.84
C LYS A 104 -24.11 7.63 -0.40
N THR A 105 -24.78 6.90 0.49
CA THR A 105 -24.36 6.79 1.89
C THR A 105 -23.12 5.90 1.98
N PHE A 106 -22.14 6.32 2.75
CA PHE A 106 -20.97 5.52 3.12
C PHE A 106 -20.67 5.74 4.59
N GLU A 107 -20.00 4.77 5.22
CA GLU A 107 -19.59 4.84 6.62
C GLU A 107 -18.07 4.74 6.70
N LEU A 108 -17.41 5.90 6.71
CA LEU A 108 -15.96 6.00 6.85
C LEU A 108 -15.63 6.49 8.26
N HIS A 109 -14.96 5.64 9.04
CA HIS A 109 -14.51 5.97 10.39
C HIS A 109 -13.17 6.70 10.43
N LEU A 110 -12.61 7.09 9.29
CA LEU A 110 -11.40 7.90 9.24
C LEU A 110 -11.75 9.40 9.21
N PRO A 111 -10.77 10.29 9.46
CA PRO A 111 -10.90 11.70 9.16
C PRO A 111 -11.43 12.02 7.74
N TRP A 112 -12.65 12.58 7.59
CA TRP A 112 -13.14 13.04 6.28
C TRP A 112 -14.13 14.22 6.35
N TRP A 113 -14.29 14.95 5.24
CA TRP A 113 -15.34 15.95 5.05
C TRP A 113 -15.78 16.07 3.58
N ARG A 114 -16.94 16.70 3.36
CA ARG A 114 -17.40 17.12 2.04
C ARG A 114 -16.91 18.55 1.75
N THR A 115 -16.09 18.72 0.71
CA THR A 115 -15.52 20.02 0.32
C THR A 115 -16.49 20.85 -0.51
N SER A 116 -17.14 20.24 -1.50
CA SER A 116 -18.01 20.92 -2.47
C SER A 116 -18.91 19.92 -3.20
N THR A 117 -19.68 20.41 -4.15
CA THR A 117 -20.51 19.64 -5.07
C THR A 117 -20.26 20.09 -6.50
N ARG A 118 -20.22 19.16 -7.44
CA ARG A 118 -20.21 19.43 -8.87
C ARG A 118 -21.62 19.44 -9.42
N LEU A 119 -21.84 20.36 -10.35
CA LEU A 119 -23.05 20.41 -11.14
C LEU A 119 -22.80 19.70 -12.48
N ASP A 120 -23.82 19.03 -13.00
CA ASP A 120 -23.81 18.51 -14.38
C ASP A 120 -24.07 19.64 -15.40
N ASP A 121 -24.11 19.27 -16.69
CA ASP A 121 -24.38 20.18 -17.81
C ASP A 121 -25.77 20.84 -17.72
N ASP A 122 -26.71 20.23 -17.00
CA ASP A 122 -28.05 20.75 -16.71
C ASP A 122 -28.10 21.58 -15.41
N ASN A 123 -26.94 21.87 -14.82
CA ASN A 123 -26.78 22.63 -13.58
C ASN A 123 -27.47 21.97 -12.37
N GLN A 124 -27.62 20.64 -12.38
CA GLN A 124 -28.12 19.81 -11.29
C GLN A 124 -26.96 19.17 -10.51
N TYR A 125 -27.20 18.81 -9.24
CA TYR A 125 -26.18 18.18 -8.40
C TYR A 125 -25.86 16.76 -8.89
N ALA A 126 -24.67 16.55 -9.44
CA ALA A 126 -24.19 15.25 -9.88
C ALA A 126 -23.35 14.58 -8.79
N ASP A 127 -22.21 15.19 -8.45
CA ASP A 127 -21.22 14.58 -7.56
C ASP A 127 -20.93 15.44 -6.33
N SER A 128 -20.69 14.79 -5.19
CA SER A 128 -20.07 15.41 -4.03
C SER A 128 -18.55 15.18 -4.07
N ILE A 129 -17.79 16.21 -3.74
CA ILE A 129 -16.33 16.11 -3.62
C ILE A 129 -16.01 15.89 -2.13
N PHE A 130 -15.50 14.71 -1.82
CA PHE A 130 -15.06 14.33 -0.48
C PHE A 130 -13.54 14.45 -0.36
N CYS A 131 -13.06 14.66 0.86
CA CYS A 131 -11.65 14.63 1.21
C CYS A 131 -11.50 13.83 2.50
N ALA A 132 -10.53 12.92 2.57
CA ALA A 132 -10.22 12.12 3.73
C ALA A 132 -8.71 12.00 3.95
N ALA A 133 -8.32 11.90 5.22
CA ALA A 133 -7.00 11.42 5.57
C ALA A 133 -7.06 9.92 5.79
N VAL A 134 -6.16 9.18 5.14
CA VAL A 134 -6.13 7.72 5.21
C VAL A 134 -4.75 7.20 5.55
N LEU A 135 -4.73 6.07 6.25
CA LEU A 135 -3.53 5.27 6.49
C LEU A 135 -3.47 4.19 5.43
N ALA A 136 -2.46 4.24 4.57
CA ALA A 136 -2.30 3.31 3.45
C ALA A 136 -0.84 3.26 2.97
N ASN A 137 -0.39 2.10 2.52
CA ASN A 137 0.95 1.89 1.94
C ASN A 137 1.04 2.38 0.49
N GLY A 138 -0.06 2.87 -0.09
CA GLY A 138 -0.10 3.43 -1.43
C GLY A 138 -1.51 3.80 -1.88
N GLU A 139 -1.62 4.35 -3.10
CA GLU A 139 -2.90 4.79 -3.65
C GLU A 139 -3.93 3.66 -3.76
N GLU A 140 -3.52 2.45 -4.17
CA GLU A 140 -4.46 1.33 -4.34
C GLU A 140 -5.11 0.90 -3.03
N GLU A 141 -4.33 0.81 -1.95
CA GLU A 141 -4.84 0.50 -0.62
C GLU A 141 -5.73 1.65 -0.09
N ALA A 142 -5.34 2.90 -0.32
CA ALA A 142 -6.17 4.05 0.01
C ALA A 142 -7.53 4.03 -0.71
N ARG A 143 -7.56 3.63 -2.00
CA ARG A 143 -8.81 3.42 -2.75
C ARG A 143 -9.63 2.29 -2.15
N ALA A 144 -8.99 1.18 -1.80
CA ALA A 144 -9.67 0.02 -1.21
C ALA A 144 -10.33 0.35 0.14
N VAL A 145 -9.65 1.12 1.00
CA VAL A 145 -10.20 1.61 2.28
C VAL A 145 -11.45 2.46 2.04
N ILE A 146 -11.39 3.42 1.12
CA ILE A 146 -12.53 4.31 0.83
C ILE A 146 -13.65 3.53 0.14
N ALA A 147 -13.35 2.65 -0.81
CA ALA A 147 -14.33 1.81 -1.48
C ALA A 147 -15.06 0.89 -0.50
N GLY A 148 -14.35 0.30 0.47
CA GLY A 148 -14.93 -0.55 1.52
C GLY A 148 -15.93 0.18 2.43
N ALA A 149 -15.85 1.52 2.52
CA ALA A 149 -16.81 2.32 3.28
C ALA A 149 -18.20 2.41 2.61
N TYR A 150 -18.32 2.08 1.32
CA TYR A 150 -19.57 2.22 0.55
C TYR A 150 -20.50 0.99 0.60
N GLY A 151 -20.24 0.00 1.45
CA GLY A 151 -21.04 -1.23 1.51
C GLY A 151 -20.97 -2.07 0.23
N ASP A 152 -21.95 -2.95 -0.01
CA ASP A 152 -21.94 -3.96 -1.10
C ASP A 152 -22.29 -3.41 -2.50
N GLY A 153 -22.36 -2.09 -2.68
CA GLY A 153 -22.79 -1.45 -3.93
C GLY A 153 -21.65 -1.01 -4.83
N GLU A 154 -21.92 -0.84 -6.13
CA GLU A 154 -21.01 -0.12 -7.03
C GLU A 154 -20.72 1.28 -6.48
N VAL A 155 -19.46 1.45 -6.13
CA VAL A 155 -18.87 2.68 -5.62
C VAL A 155 -18.97 3.69 -6.76
N GLY A 156 -19.93 4.61 -6.66
CA GLY A 156 -20.22 5.63 -7.68
C GLY A 156 -19.15 6.73 -7.72
N ILE A 157 -17.88 6.35 -7.63
CA ILE A 157 -16.73 7.26 -7.63
C ILE A 157 -16.32 7.51 -9.07
N SER A 158 -16.48 8.76 -9.50
CA SER A 158 -16.17 9.20 -10.86
C SER A 158 -14.72 9.67 -11.01
N GLU A 159 -14.08 10.10 -9.92
CA GLU A 159 -12.72 10.65 -9.96
C GLU A 159 -11.99 10.48 -8.63
N TRP A 160 -10.70 10.14 -8.70
CA TRP A 160 -9.79 10.12 -7.57
C TRP A 160 -8.69 11.16 -7.72
N ARG A 161 -8.29 11.78 -6.61
CA ARG A 161 -7.19 12.73 -6.52
C ARG A 161 -6.38 12.46 -5.25
N PHE A 162 -5.15 12.03 -5.44
CA PHE A 162 -4.20 11.80 -4.36
C PHE A 162 -3.32 13.04 -4.18
N ALA A 163 -3.10 13.43 -2.93
CA ALA A 163 -1.98 14.28 -2.60
C ALA A 163 -0.69 13.45 -2.50
N GLU A 164 0.46 14.13 -2.43
CA GLU A 164 1.73 13.48 -2.09
C GLU A 164 1.64 12.77 -0.73
N PRO A 165 2.38 11.65 -0.55
CA PRO A 165 2.49 10.98 0.74
C PRO A 165 2.88 11.97 1.84
N ARG A 166 2.27 11.83 3.02
CA ARG A 166 2.55 12.66 4.19
C ARG A 166 3.54 11.97 5.12
N PRO A 167 4.36 12.74 5.85
CA PRO A 167 5.25 12.22 6.88
C PRO A 167 4.53 11.37 7.93
N VAL A 168 5.26 10.43 8.54
CA VAL A 168 4.77 9.51 9.58
C VAL A 168 4.42 10.23 10.89
N ASP A 169 4.82 11.48 11.09
CA ASP A 169 4.44 12.30 12.25
C ASP A 169 3.32 13.31 11.92
N TRP A 170 2.80 13.31 10.69
CA TRP A 170 1.78 14.27 10.26
C TRP A 170 0.38 13.97 10.83
N SER A 171 -0.18 14.88 11.62
CA SER A 171 -1.55 14.78 12.13
C SER A 171 -2.58 15.22 11.07
N PRO A 172 -3.66 14.46 10.83
CA PRO A 172 -4.76 14.91 9.99
C PRO A 172 -5.65 15.94 10.68
N PHE A 173 -5.47 16.15 11.99
CA PHE A 173 -6.29 17.03 12.79
C PHE A 173 -5.68 18.43 12.82
N ASP A 174 -6.46 19.41 12.36
CA ASP A 174 -6.12 20.82 12.38
C ASP A 174 -7.40 21.66 12.61
N ASP A 175 -7.32 22.98 12.50
CA ASP A 175 -8.47 23.86 12.65
C ASP A 175 -9.59 23.59 11.63
N ARG A 176 -9.28 22.96 10.49
CA ARG A 176 -10.25 22.53 9.47
C ARG A 176 -10.76 21.12 9.73
N PHE A 177 -10.00 20.33 10.51
CA PHE A 177 -10.27 18.94 10.80
C PHE A 177 -10.29 18.66 12.31
N PRO A 178 -11.31 19.14 13.04
CA PRO A 178 -11.42 18.85 14.46
C PRO A 178 -11.69 17.35 14.67
N ARG A 179 -11.01 16.76 15.65
CA ARG A 179 -11.24 15.37 16.04
C ARG A 179 -12.67 15.19 16.56
N ALA A 180 -13.28 14.07 16.20
CA ALA A 180 -14.59 13.66 16.70
C ALA A 180 -14.56 12.22 17.21
N ASP A 181 -15.45 11.88 18.14
CA ASP A 181 -15.48 10.58 18.81
C ASP A 181 -15.75 9.39 17.87
N TRP A 182 -16.36 9.64 16.72
CA TRP A 182 -16.63 8.61 15.71
C TRP A 182 -15.41 8.28 14.83
N MET A 183 -14.33 9.05 14.93
CA MET A 183 -13.11 8.86 14.14
C MET A 183 -12.15 7.88 14.82
N GLN A 184 -11.70 6.87 14.08
CA GLN A 184 -10.75 5.84 14.47
C GLN A 184 -9.37 6.17 13.90
N TRP A 185 -8.64 7.04 14.61
CA TRP A 185 -7.25 7.38 14.30
C TRP A 185 -6.33 6.92 15.44
N PRO A 186 -5.09 6.46 15.18
CA PRO A 186 -4.16 6.03 16.23
C PRO A 186 -4.01 7.06 17.35
N ASP A 187 -4.03 6.58 18.59
CA ASP A 187 -3.90 7.44 19.78
C ASP A 187 -2.50 8.02 19.91
N GLY A 188 -2.41 9.26 20.42
CA GLY A 188 -1.14 9.95 20.64
C GLY A 188 -0.73 10.92 19.53
N GLU A 189 -1.49 10.99 18.45
CA GLU A 189 -1.23 11.91 17.32
C GLU A 189 -2.00 13.21 17.52
N ARG A 190 -1.28 14.25 17.93
CA ARG A 190 -1.77 15.62 18.09
C ARG A 190 -1.18 16.51 17.00
#